data_AF-A0A8H3ZBK4-F1
#
_entry.id   AF-A0A8H3ZBK4-F1
#
_cell.length_a   1.000
_cell.length_b   1.000
_cell.length_c   1.000
_cell.angle_alpha   90.00
_cell.angle_beta   90.00
_cell.angle_gamma   90.00
#
_symmetry.space_group_name_H-M   'P 1'
#
loop_
_entity.id
_entity.type
_entity.pdbx_description
1 polymer ?
#
loop_
_entity_poly.entity_id
_entity_poly.type
_entity_poly.pdbx_seq_one_letter_code
_entity_poly.pdbx_strand_id
1 'polypeptide(L)'
;MRPSPALFLLSVLSLFGMGESRNSSANSSAGRNSSSYINYTTVTGFFAQDENSTVASTFNYATTNLGLLNRTYPTDSEFDPKGAKTQWQRFEHYVEHLIKESADNEQYKLIYMGRHGEGYHNVAESFYGTPAWDCYWSELDGNGTITWADAHITPKGEAQALVAHEFWKKALVEAKIPAPEKYYSSPLDRCVATANLTFEGLDLPEKREFKPVIKELMREALGIHTCDRRSSKSAIHSRWPHFKFENDFAEEDPLWVSDVRESNSHLDARVKTLLDDIFTNDDHTFISFTSHSGAIGGLLRVLGHITFSLQTGGVIPVLVKAETVQGTAPSTTIAPGTSAPTCSADPTSTA
;
A
#
# COMPACT_ATOMS: atom_id res chain seq x y z
N MET A 1 28.26 -4.74 -28.30
CA MET A 1 27.68 -3.39 -28.08
C MET A 1 26.45 -3.58 -27.21
N ARG A 2 26.53 -3.22 -25.94
CA ARG A 2 25.43 -3.36 -24.98
C ARG A 2 24.44 -2.21 -25.20
N PRO A 3 23.12 -2.45 -25.24
CA PRO A 3 22.15 -1.36 -25.37
C PRO A 3 22.14 -0.51 -24.08
N SER A 4 21.79 0.76 -24.24
CA SER A 4 21.83 1.80 -23.19
C SER A 4 20.80 1.52 -22.06
N PRO A 5 21.12 1.77 -20.77
CA PRO A 5 20.26 1.39 -19.62
C PRO A 5 18.94 2.16 -19.51
N ALA A 6 18.75 3.24 -20.28
CA ALA A 6 17.61 4.16 -20.14
C ALA A 6 16.25 3.60 -20.65
N LEU A 7 16.20 2.41 -21.26
CA LEU A 7 14.97 1.86 -21.84
C LEU A 7 14.21 0.85 -20.96
N PHE A 8 14.75 0.40 -19.82
CA PHE A 8 14.12 -0.68 -19.07
C PHE A 8 12.93 -0.25 -18.19
N LEU A 9 12.89 0.98 -17.70
CA LEU A 9 11.77 1.48 -16.86
C LEU A 9 10.47 1.75 -17.66
N LEU A 10 10.56 1.98 -18.97
CA LEU A 10 9.37 2.05 -19.84
C LEU A 10 8.76 0.66 -20.14
N SER A 11 9.52 -0.43 -19.94
CA SER A 11 9.08 -1.80 -20.25
C SER A 11 8.24 -2.46 -19.16
N VAL A 12 8.28 -1.93 -17.92
CA VAL A 12 7.54 -2.50 -16.77
C VAL A 12 6.03 -2.32 -16.92
N LEU A 13 5.57 -1.27 -17.63
CA LEU A 13 4.16 -1.09 -18.00
C LEU A 13 3.71 -1.98 -19.18
N SER A 14 4.64 -2.52 -19.98
CA SER A 14 4.31 -3.34 -21.17
C SER A 14 4.42 -4.85 -20.93
N LEU A 15 5.06 -5.29 -19.84
CA LEU A 15 5.26 -6.71 -19.52
C LEU A 15 4.05 -7.41 -18.87
N PHE A 16 3.03 -6.67 -18.43
CA PHE A 16 1.78 -7.25 -17.91
C PHE A 16 0.67 -7.41 -18.98
N GLY A 17 0.98 -7.22 -20.26
CA GLY A 17 -0.01 -7.14 -21.34
C GLY A 17 0.08 -8.16 -22.47
N MET A 18 0.97 -9.16 -22.44
CA MET A 18 1.16 -10.07 -23.58
C MET A 18 0.94 -11.54 -23.21
N GLY A 19 -0.33 -11.94 -23.14
CA GLY A 19 -0.72 -13.33 -23.38
C GLY A 19 -0.67 -13.64 -24.88
N GLU A 20 0.10 -14.65 -25.26
CA GLU A 20 0.21 -15.13 -26.65
C GLU A 20 -1.15 -15.59 -27.19
N SER A 21 -1.68 -14.89 -28.20
CA SER A 21 -2.86 -15.33 -28.95
C SER A 21 -2.41 -16.21 -30.13
N ARG A 22 -2.76 -17.50 -30.06
CA ARG A 22 -2.67 -18.41 -31.19
C ARG A 22 -3.69 -18.05 -32.26
N ASN A 23 -3.20 -18.08 -33.49
CA ASN A 23 -3.88 -17.68 -34.71
C ASN A 23 -5.09 -18.59 -35.03
N SER A 24 -6.30 -18.04 -35.08
CA SER A 24 -7.42 -18.62 -35.82
C SER A 24 -8.28 -17.52 -36.43
N SER A 25 -8.50 -17.66 -37.72
CA SER A 25 -9.05 -16.70 -38.68
C SER A 25 -10.52 -16.33 -38.49
N ALA A 26 -10.79 -15.02 -38.69
CA ALA A 26 -12.00 -14.37 -39.22
C ALA A 26 -13.34 -14.54 -38.47
N ASN A 27 -13.79 -13.47 -37.80
CA ASN A 27 -14.96 -12.71 -38.27
C ASN A 27 -15.00 -11.32 -37.61
N SER A 28 -15.13 -10.28 -38.42
CA SER A 28 -15.12 -8.88 -38.00
C SER A 28 -16.47 -8.46 -37.42
N SER A 29 -16.55 -8.29 -36.11
CA SER A 29 -17.47 -7.35 -35.48
C SER A 29 -16.64 -6.21 -34.89
N ALA A 30 -16.63 -5.07 -35.58
CA ALA A 30 -16.03 -3.84 -35.08
C ALA A 30 -16.84 -3.33 -33.87
N GLY A 31 -16.62 -3.93 -32.71
CA GLY A 31 -17.00 -3.34 -31.44
C GLY A 31 -16.15 -2.08 -31.25
N ARG A 32 -16.81 -0.93 -31.09
CA ARG A 32 -16.15 0.27 -30.56
C ARG A 32 -15.61 -0.12 -29.18
N ASN A 33 -14.31 -0.38 -29.06
CA ASN A 33 -13.65 -0.33 -27.76
C ASN A 33 -13.64 1.13 -27.34
N SER A 34 -14.67 1.56 -26.63
CA SER A 34 -14.63 2.81 -25.89
C SER A 34 -13.57 2.64 -24.81
N SER A 35 -12.45 3.35 -24.92
CA SER A 35 -11.46 3.39 -23.86
C SER A 35 -12.11 4.00 -22.61
N SER A 36 -11.72 3.53 -21.43
CA SER A 36 -12.10 4.10 -20.14
C SER A 36 -10.92 4.08 -19.18
N TYR A 37 -11.02 4.85 -18.10
CA TYR A 37 -10.05 4.84 -17.00
C TYR A 37 -10.75 5.05 -15.67
N ILE A 38 -10.10 4.66 -14.57
CA ILE A 38 -10.62 4.89 -13.22
C ILE A 38 -10.02 6.19 -12.67
N ASN A 39 -10.89 7.09 -12.24
CA ASN A 39 -10.56 8.29 -11.50
C ASN A 39 -10.79 8.03 -10.00
N TYR A 40 -9.81 8.35 -9.16
CA TYR A 40 -9.90 8.16 -7.72
C TYR A 40 -10.03 9.49 -6.99
N THR A 41 -10.90 9.51 -5.98
CA THR A 41 -11.01 10.63 -5.05
C THR A 41 -11.17 10.12 -3.64
N THR A 42 -10.51 10.78 -2.69
CA THR A 42 -10.72 10.57 -1.26
C THR A 42 -12.01 11.24 -0.84
N VAL A 43 -12.88 10.50 -0.16
CA VAL A 43 -14.10 11.04 0.45
C VAL A 43 -13.75 11.50 1.87
N THR A 44 -13.64 12.80 2.05
CA THR A 44 -13.11 13.41 3.28
C THR A 44 -14.17 13.71 4.33
N GLY A 45 -13.69 14.07 5.53
CA GLY A 45 -14.50 14.49 6.67
C GLY A 45 -14.90 13.34 7.60
N PHE A 46 -14.36 12.14 7.38
CA PHE A 46 -14.65 10.99 8.23
C PHE A 46 -13.50 10.68 9.18
N PHE A 47 -12.26 10.97 8.78
CA PHE A 47 -11.08 10.70 9.56
C PHE A 47 -10.35 12.00 9.89
N ALA A 48 -9.79 12.08 11.09
CA ALA A 48 -8.97 13.22 11.50
C ALA A 48 -7.82 13.48 10.51
N GLN A 49 -7.27 12.41 9.92
CA GLN A 49 -6.21 12.47 8.92
C GLN A 49 -6.62 13.16 7.61
N ASP A 50 -7.93 13.35 7.36
CA ASP A 50 -8.43 14.11 6.21
C ASP A 50 -8.20 15.63 6.39
N GLU A 51 -7.98 16.08 7.63
CA GLU A 51 -7.92 17.49 8.01
C GLU A 51 -6.48 17.99 8.10
N ASN A 52 -6.18 19.13 7.46
CA ASN A 52 -4.84 19.75 7.49
C ASN A 52 -4.42 20.24 8.90
N SER A 53 -5.35 20.27 9.86
CA SER A 53 -5.08 20.59 11.27
C SER A 53 -4.51 19.40 12.05
N THR A 54 -4.60 18.18 11.52
CA THR A 54 -4.09 16.98 12.18
C THR A 54 -2.60 16.83 11.94
N VAL A 55 -1.83 16.84 13.03
CA VAL A 55 -0.36 16.76 12.98
C VAL A 55 0.09 15.31 12.91
N ALA A 56 0.53 14.87 11.73
CA ALA A 56 0.90 13.48 11.49
C ALA A 56 1.99 12.93 12.44
N SER A 57 2.97 13.76 12.83
CA SER A 57 4.10 13.34 13.67
C SER A 57 3.72 12.99 15.12
N THR A 58 2.58 13.48 15.61
CA THR A 58 2.09 13.21 16.97
C THR A 58 0.79 12.41 16.97
N PHE A 59 0.28 12.03 15.80
CA PHE A 59 -0.99 11.32 15.68
C PHE A 59 -0.86 9.84 16.08
N ASN A 60 -1.67 9.41 17.05
CA ASN A 60 -1.71 8.04 17.52
C ASN A 60 -3.03 7.36 17.16
N TYR A 61 -3.03 6.64 16.03
CA TYR A 61 -4.20 5.93 15.49
C TYR A 61 -4.84 4.95 16.49
N ALA A 62 -4.03 4.29 17.32
CA ALA A 62 -4.49 3.23 18.21
C ALA A 62 -5.32 3.79 19.38
N THR A 63 -5.01 5.02 19.81
CA THR A 63 -5.77 5.70 20.87
C THR A 63 -6.90 6.58 20.34
N THR A 64 -6.94 6.88 19.04
CA THR A 64 -7.92 7.76 18.40
C THR A 64 -8.91 7.01 17.52
N ASN A 65 -9.04 5.69 17.68
CA ASN A 65 -9.99 4.87 16.90
C ASN A 65 -9.77 4.99 15.38
N LEU A 66 -8.50 4.89 14.95
CA LEU A 66 -8.03 5.19 13.59
C LEU A 66 -8.32 6.63 13.11
N GLY A 67 -8.69 7.52 14.01
CA GLY A 67 -9.09 8.89 13.70
C GLY A 67 -10.53 9.05 13.24
N LEU A 68 -11.38 8.01 13.30
CA LEU A 68 -12.78 8.14 12.93
C LEU A 68 -13.45 9.23 13.80
N LEU A 69 -13.91 10.29 13.15
CA LEU A 69 -14.50 11.45 13.81
C LEU A 69 -15.86 11.08 14.39
N ASN A 70 -16.14 11.53 15.62
CA ASN A 70 -17.47 11.42 16.21
C ASN A 70 -18.40 12.42 15.53
N ARG A 71 -19.29 11.93 14.67
CA ARG A 71 -20.23 12.73 13.88
C ARG A 71 -21.53 11.98 13.63
N THR A 72 -22.55 12.73 13.23
CA THR A 72 -23.80 12.18 12.71
C THR A 72 -23.70 11.88 11.22
N TYR A 73 -24.46 10.89 10.77
CA TYR A 73 -24.66 10.53 9.37
C TYR A 73 -26.12 10.74 8.95
N PRO A 74 -26.40 11.06 7.68
CA PRO A 74 -27.78 11.17 7.16
C PRO A 74 -28.66 9.94 7.43
N THR A 75 -28.05 8.75 7.54
CA THR A 75 -28.73 7.47 7.78
C THR A 75 -29.04 7.19 9.26
N ASP A 76 -28.53 8.00 10.20
CA ASP A 76 -28.61 7.70 11.64
C ASP A 76 -30.04 7.66 12.18
N SER A 77 -30.93 8.52 11.66
CA SER A 77 -32.32 8.58 12.12
C SER A 77 -33.10 7.30 11.83
N GLU A 78 -32.75 6.59 10.76
CA GLU A 78 -33.34 5.31 10.38
C GLU A 78 -32.58 4.12 11.01
N PHE A 79 -31.24 4.14 10.93
CA PHE A 79 -30.39 3.03 11.34
C PHE A 79 -30.19 2.92 12.86
N ASP A 80 -30.06 4.06 13.55
CA ASP A 80 -29.82 4.13 14.98
C ASP A 80 -30.69 5.20 15.68
N PRO A 81 -32.03 5.11 15.58
CA PRO A 81 -32.96 6.10 16.15
C PRO A 81 -32.85 6.25 17.68
N LYS A 82 -32.18 5.31 18.36
CA LYS A 82 -32.00 5.27 19.81
C LYS A 82 -30.57 5.62 20.25
N GLY A 83 -29.64 5.87 19.33
CA GLY A 83 -28.25 6.21 19.65
C GLY A 83 -27.47 5.07 20.34
N ALA A 84 -27.81 3.81 20.05
CA ALA A 84 -27.22 2.63 20.66
C ALA A 84 -26.03 2.05 19.87
N LYS A 85 -25.81 2.48 18.63
CA LYS A 85 -24.74 1.99 17.76
C LYS A 85 -23.45 2.78 17.99
N THR A 86 -22.32 2.10 17.81
CA THR A 86 -21.00 2.75 17.87
C THR A 86 -20.79 3.67 16.66
N GLN A 87 -19.80 4.56 16.74
CA GLN A 87 -19.43 5.41 15.60
C GLN A 87 -19.06 4.58 14.36
N TRP A 88 -18.36 3.44 14.52
CA TRP A 88 -18.02 2.57 13.40
C TRP A 88 -19.23 1.86 12.81
N GLN A 89 -20.19 1.41 13.61
CA GLN A 89 -21.40 0.78 13.06
C GLN A 89 -22.21 1.77 12.23
N ARG A 90 -22.32 3.03 12.70
CA ARG A 90 -22.99 4.09 11.93
C ARG A 90 -22.22 4.45 10.66
N PHE A 91 -20.88 4.51 10.75
CA PHE A 91 -20.03 4.75 9.60
C PHE A 91 -20.10 3.63 8.55
N GLU A 92 -19.98 2.36 8.97
CA GLU A 92 -20.11 1.18 8.11
C GLU A 92 -21.45 1.20 7.37
N HIS A 93 -22.55 1.42 8.10
CA HIS A 93 -23.86 1.51 7.49
C HIS A 93 -23.99 2.69 6.50
N TYR A 94 -23.39 3.83 6.82
CA TYR A 94 -23.37 4.96 5.90
C TYR A 94 -22.55 4.66 4.63
N VAL A 95 -21.44 3.93 4.73
CA VAL A 95 -20.67 3.48 3.55
C VAL A 95 -21.48 2.50 2.71
N GLU A 96 -22.20 1.55 3.33
CA GLU A 96 -23.12 0.65 2.63
C GLU A 96 -24.23 1.42 1.90
N HIS A 97 -24.76 2.48 2.54
CA HIS A 97 -25.72 3.38 1.91
C HIS A 97 -25.12 4.13 0.71
N LEU A 98 -23.90 4.66 0.83
CA LEU A 98 -23.20 5.30 -0.30
C LEU A 98 -23.05 4.35 -1.49
N ILE A 99 -22.68 3.10 -1.25
CA ILE A 99 -22.54 2.08 -2.30
C ILE A 99 -23.89 1.76 -2.93
N LYS A 100 -24.94 1.65 -2.13
CA LYS A 100 -26.28 1.35 -2.65
C LYS A 100 -26.84 2.47 -3.53
N GLU A 101 -26.54 3.73 -3.20
CA GLU A 101 -27.02 4.91 -3.92
C GLU A 101 -26.05 5.37 -5.04
N SER A 102 -24.90 4.69 -5.21
CA SER A 102 -23.90 5.07 -6.21
C SER A 102 -24.34 4.70 -7.63
N ALA A 103 -23.89 5.47 -8.62
CA ALA A 103 -24.13 5.14 -10.03
C ALA A 103 -23.36 3.87 -10.45
N ASP A 104 -23.79 3.20 -11.52
CA ASP A 104 -23.17 1.95 -12.01
C ASP A 104 -21.66 2.09 -12.33
N ASN A 105 -21.19 3.30 -12.60
CA ASN A 105 -19.78 3.59 -12.87
C ASN A 105 -18.99 4.02 -11.63
N GLU A 106 -19.59 3.99 -10.44
CA GLU A 106 -19.00 4.41 -9.18
C GLU A 106 -18.82 3.22 -8.23
N GLN A 107 -17.75 3.27 -7.45
CA GLN A 107 -17.41 2.24 -6.47
C GLN A 107 -16.80 2.89 -5.24
N TYR A 108 -17.05 2.33 -4.05
CA TYR A 108 -16.48 2.81 -2.80
C TYR A 108 -15.74 1.71 -2.07
N LYS A 109 -14.54 2.03 -1.57
CA LYS A 109 -13.75 1.15 -0.70
C LYS A 109 -13.17 1.94 0.47
N LEU A 110 -13.18 1.34 1.66
CA LEU A 110 -12.36 1.80 2.78
C LEU A 110 -11.06 1.01 2.80
N ILE A 111 -9.94 1.70 2.63
CA ILE A 111 -8.60 1.09 2.62
C ILE A 111 -7.90 1.39 3.95
N TYR A 112 -7.65 0.37 4.76
CA TYR A 112 -6.81 0.43 5.95
C TYR A 112 -5.33 0.23 5.59
N MET A 113 -4.58 1.32 5.42
CA MET A 113 -3.17 1.29 5.05
C MET A 113 -2.26 1.31 6.28
N GLY A 114 -1.53 0.23 6.52
CA GLY A 114 -0.52 0.10 7.56
C GLY A 114 0.90 0.22 7.01
N ARG A 115 1.73 1.07 7.62
CA ARG A 115 3.19 1.09 7.39
C ARG A 115 3.82 -0.05 8.20
N HIS A 116 4.77 -0.78 7.60
CA HIS A 116 5.54 -1.80 8.31
C HIS A 116 6.15 -1.28 9.64
N GLY A 117 6.36 -2.18 10.60
CA GLY A 117 7.14 -1.91 11.80
C GLY A 117 8.60 -1.58 11.48
N GLU A 118 9.33 -1.00 12.43
CA GLU A 118 10.74 -0.65 12.27
C GLU A 118 11.56 -1.86 11.77
N GLY A 119 12.24 -1.69 10.63
CA GLY A 119 13.16 -2.67 10.08
C GLY A 119 14.61 -2.31 10.33
N TYR A 120 15.51 -3.27 10.13
CA TYR A 120 16.95 -3.03 10.27
C TYR A 120 17.47 -1.95 9.31
N HIS A 121 16.84 -1.74 8.15
CA HIS A 121 17.13 -0.60 7.28
C HIS A 121 16.80 0.76 7.93
N ASN A 122 15.73 0.87 8.73
CA ASN A 122 15.40 2.10 9.45
C ASN A 122 16.43 2.39 10.55
N VAL A 123 16.89 1.34 11.25
CA VAL A 123 17.97 1.47 12.24
C VAL A 123 19.26 1.95 11.57
N ALA A 124 19.61 1.37 10.42
CA ALA A 124 20.79 1.74 9.67
C ALA A 124 20.70 3.19 9.16
N GLU A 125 19.61 3.57 8.51
CA GLU A 125 19.39 4.95 8.05
C GLU A 125 19.45 5.95 9.22
N SER A 126 18.82 5.64 10.35
CA SER A 126 18.86 6.49 11.54
C SER A 126 20.26 6.61 12.13
N PHE A 127 21.09 5.58 12.03
CA PHE A 127 22.45 5.55 12.58
C PHE A 127 23.43 6.31 11.67
N TYR A 128 23.39 6.06 10.36
CA TYR A 128 24.30 6.68 9.40
C TYR A 128 23.85 8.08 8.96
N GLY A 129 22.57 8.40 9.14
CA GLY A 129 21.94 9.61 8.63
C GLY A 129 21.60 9.52 7.15
N THR A 130 20.47 10.11 6.75
CA THR A 130 19.95 10.07 5.38
C THR A 130 20.98 10.43 4.31
N PRO A 131 21.85 11.45 4.46
CA PRO A 131 22.84 11.76 3.42
C PRO A 131 23.84 10.62 3.14
N ALA A 132 24.39 9.98 4.18
CA ALA A 132 25.34 8.87 4.01
C ALA A 132 24.61 7.57 3.64
N TRP A 133 23.37 7.42 4.09
CA TRP A 133 22.49 6.33 3.69
C TRP A 133 22.23 6.33 2.18
N ASP A 134 21.74 7.46 1.65
CA ASP A 134 21.36 7.58 0.24
C ASP A 134 22.57 7.51 -0.69
N CYS A 135 23.74 8.02 -0.28
CA CYS A 135 24.92 8.08 -1.16
C CYS A 135 25.84 6.85 -1.11
N TYR A 136 25.66 5.95 -0.15
CA TYR A 136 26.59 4.82 0.06
C TYR A 136 25.94 3.61 0.75
N TRP A 137 25.41 3.75 1.96
CA TRP A 137 25.05 2.57 2.78
C TRP A 137 23.86 1.79 2.23
N SER A 138 22.89 2.47 1.63
CA SER A 138 21.70 1.84 1.07
C SER A 138 22.02 0.94 -0.13
N GLU A 139 23.14 1.17 -0.84
CA GLU A 139 23.60 0.37 -1.98
C GLU A 139 24.22 -0.97 -1.55
N LEU A 140 24.56 -1.12 -0.26
CA LEU A 140 25.13 -2.34 0.30
C LEU A 140 24.03 -3.23 0.88
N ASP A 141 24.29 -4.53 1.06
CA ASP A 141 23.30 -5.44 1.68
C ASP A 141 23.29 -5.35 3.22
N GLY A 142 24.31 -4.73 3.82
CA GLY A 142 24.53 -4.66 5.26
C GLY A 142 25.92 -4.12 5.61
N ASN A 143 26.23 -4.05 6.90
CA ASN A 143 27.55 -3.64 7.42
C ASN A 143 28.35 -4.79 8.07
N GLY A 144 27.93 -6.04 7.84
CA GLY A 144 28.52 -7.23 8.48
C GLY A 144 28.04 -7.50 9.90
N THR A 145 27.29 -6.59 10.53
CA THR A 145 26.63 -6.81 11.84
C THR A 145 25.11 -6.90 11.68
N ILE A 146 24.52 -6.03 10.86
CA ILE A 146 23.11 -6.08 10.47
C ILE A 146 22.99 -6.14 8.94
N THR A 147 21.96 -6.84 8.47
CA THR A 147 21.57 -6.93 7.06
C THR A 147 20.33 -6.10 6.85
N TRP A 148 20.32 -5.30 5.78
CA TRP A 148 19.15 -4.53 5.38
C TRP A 148 18.67 -4.83 3.97
N ALA A 149 19.35 -5.67 3.19
CA ALA A 149 18.76 -6.27 1.99
C ALA A 149 17.48 -7.05 2.37
N ASP A 150 16.36 -6.75 1.71
CA ASP A 150 15.01 -7.22 2.10
C ASP A 150 14.80 -7.23 3.62
N ALA A 151 15.12 -6.11 4.28
CA ALA A 151 15.25 -6.03 5.74
C ALA A 151 14.04 -6.63 6.48
N HIS A 152 14.32 -7.49 7.45
CA HIS A 152 13.35 -7.95 8.44
C HIS A 152 13.03 -6.82 9.44
N ILE A 153 11.89 -6.94 10.12
CA ILE A 153 11.56 -6.07 11.27
C ILE A 153 12.46 -6.36 12.47
N THR A 154 12.72 -5.33 13.28
CA THR A 154 13.44 -5.45 14.56
C THR A 154 12.46 -5.89 15.66
N PRO A 155 12.94 -6.28 16.85
CA PRO A 155 12.06 -6.50 18.01
C PRO A 155 11.18 -5.29 18.36
N LYS A 156 11.67 -4.07 18.09
CA LYS A 156 10.86 -2.85 18.22
C LYS A 156 9.79 -2.78 17.13
N GLY A 157 10.12 -3.14 15.89
CA GLY A 157 9.15 -3.27 14.80
C GLY A 157 8.06 -4.31 15.07
N GLU A 158 8.42 -5.45 15.67
CA GLU A 158 7.45 -6.45 16.13
C GLU A 158 6.51 -5.88 17.19
N ALA A 159 7.05 -5.19 18.20
CA ALA A 159 6.24 -4.53 19.21
C ALA A 159 5.29 -3.47 18.61
N GLN A 160 5.73 -2.74 17.58
CA GLN A 160 4.89 -1.79 16.85
C GLN A 160 3.75 -2.49 16.09
N ALA A 161 4.01 -3.63 15.45
CA ALA A 161 2.96 -4.42 14.81
C ALA A 161 1.95 -4.97 15.83
N LEU A 162 2.42 -5.38 17.01
CA LEU A 162 1.56 -5.86 18.10
C LEU A 162 0.68 -4.76 18.72
N VAL A 163 1.08 -3.48 18.64
CA VAL A 163 0.17 -2.37 18.98
C VAL A 163 -1.04 -2.36 18.04
N ALA A 164 -0.83 -2.59 16.73
CA ALA A 164 -1.92 -2.70 15.78
C ALA A 164 -2.79 -3.93 16.07
N HIS A 165 -2.19 -5.06 16.42
CA HIS A 165 -2.92 -6.27 16.83
C HIS A 165 -3.86 -6.01 18.01
N GLU A 166 -3.33 -5.46 19.10
CA GLU A 166 -4.14 -5.16 20.29
C GLU A 166 -5.21 -4.09 20.02
N PHE A 167 -4.91 -3.12 19.16
CA PHE A 167 -5.92 -2.18 18.67
C PHE A 167 -7.06 -2.92 17.96
N TRP A 168 -6.77 -3.76 16.96
CA TRP A 168 -7.79 -4.48 16.20
C TRP A 168 -8.62 -5.41 17.08
N LYS A 169 -7.96 -6.21 17.92
CA LYS A 169 -8.62 -7.10 18.89
C LYS A 169 -9.63 -6.36 19.75
N LYS A 170 -9.26 -5.20 20.28
CA LYS A 170 -10.16 -4.35 21.09
C LYS A 170 -11.25 -3.70 20.25
N ALA A 171 -10.89 -3.10 19.11
CA ALA A 171 -11.79 -2.34 18.26
C ALA A 171 -12.88 -3.23 17.64
N LEU A 172 -12.58 -4.48 17.28
CA LEU A 172 -13.56 -5.45 16.77
C LEU A 172 -14.67 -5.72 17.79
N VAL A 173 -14.30 -5.83 19.07
CA VAL A 173 -15.25 -6.14 20.15
C VAL A 173 -15.99 -4.91 20.65
N GLU A 174 -15.26 -3.85 20.97
CA GLU A 174 -15.81 -2.67 21.64
C GLU A 174 -16.36 -1.65 20.65
N ALA A 175 -15.52 -1.24 19.71
CA ALA A 175 -15.86 -0.19 18.75
C ALA A 175 -16.70 -0.73 17.59
N LYS A 176 -16.76 -2.06 17.41
CA LYS A 176 -17.43 -2.73 16.28
C LYS A 176 -16.93 -2.21 14.94
N ILE A 177 -15.61 -2.01 14.82
CA ILE A 177 -14.98 -1.69 13.54
C ILE A 177 -15.22 -2.84 12.55
N PRO A 178 -15.56 -2.58 11.28
CA PRO A 178 -15.58 -3.63 10.28
C PRO A 178 -14.17 -4.22 10.11
N ALA A 179 -14.05 -5.53 10.33
CA ALA A 179 -12.86 -6.26 9.93
C ALA A 179 -12.64 -6.10 8.41
N PRO A 180 -11.39 -6.04 7.93
CA PRO A 180 -11.12 -6.12 6.51
C PRO A 180 -11.64 -7.44 5.94
N GLU A 181 -12.21 -7.37 4.75
CA GLU A 181 -12.67 -8.50 3.97
C GLU A 181 -11.55 -9.08 3.11
N LYS A 182 -10.56 -8.23 2.78
CA LYS A 182 -9.37 -8.61 2.04
C LYS A 182 -8.12 -7.97 2.62
N TYR A 183 -7.02 -8.73 2.60
CA TYR A 183 -5.73 -8.33 3.14
C TYR A 183 -4.67 -8.42 2.05
N TYR A 184 -4.02 -7.31 1.76
CA TYR A 184 -2.95 -7.20 0.78
C TYR A 184 -1.65 -6.74 1.44
N SER A 185 -0.53 -7.32 1.03
CA SER A 185 0.80 -6.96 1.55
C SER A 185 1.81 -6.78 0.44
N SER A 186 2.77 -5.89 0.67
CA SER A 186 4.02 -5.88 -0.09
C SER A 186 4.78 -7.20 0.06
N PRO A 187 5.52 -7.65 -0.96
CA PRO A 187 6.38 -8.85 -0.88
C PRO A 187 7.62 -8.68 0.01
N LEU A 188 7.98 -7.45 0.39
CA LEU A 188 9.16 -7.20 1.23
C LEU A 188 8.89 -7.73 2.65
N ASP A 189 9.86 -8.46 3.21
CA ASP A 189 9.64 -9.34 4.38
C ASP A 189 9.07 -8.56 5.58
N ARG A 190 9.57 -7.34 5.81
CA ARG A 190 9.05 -6.43 6.84
C ARG A 190 7.53 -6.18 6.78
N CYS A 191 6.95 -6.09 5.60
CA CYS A 191 5.50 -5.90 5.44
C CYS A 191 4.74 -7.19 5.72
N VAL A 192 5.25 -8.32 5.21
CA VAL A 192 4.64 -9.64 5.44
C VAL A 192 4.62 -9.98 6.93
N ALA A 193 5.76 -9.77 7.62
CA ALA A 193 5.88 -9.95 9.06
C ALA A 193 4.94 -9.02 9.85
N THR A 194 4.87 -7.74 9.47
CA THR A 194 3.97 -6.77 10.12
C THR A 194 2.51 -7.16 9.94
N ALA A 195 2.09 -7.54 8.73
CA ALA A 195 0.73 -7.97 8.44
C ALA A 195 0.35 -9.21 9.25
N ASN A 196 1.24 -10.20 9.28
CA ASN A 196 1.07 -11.42 10.05
C ASN A 196 0.89 -11.11 11.55
N LEU A 197 1.80 -10.35 12.15
CA LEU A 197 1.70 -9.98 13.57
C LEU A 197 0.44 -9.15 13.88
N THR A 198 -0.01 -8.33 12.94
CA THR A 198 -1.21 -7.50 13.12
C THR A 198 -2.48 -8.32 13.17
N PHE A 199 -2.65 -9.29 12.27
CA PHE A 199 -3.95 -9.93 12.01
C PHE A 199 -4.05 -11.40 12.39
N GLU A 200 -2.94 -12.13 12.43
CA GLU A 200 -2.95 -13.56 12.75
C GLU A 200 -3.47 -13.78 14.19
N GLY A 201 -4.35 -14.76 14.36
CA GLY A 201 -4.93 -15.11 15.66
C GLY A 201 -6.01 -14.17 16.20
N LEU A 202 -6.42 -13.14 15.44
CA LEU A 202 -7.60 -12.34 15.77
C LEU A 202 -8.89 -13.17 15.60
N ASP A 203 -9.88 -12.91 16.47
CA ASP A 203 -11.23 -13.46 16.34
C ASP A 203 -11.99 -12.70 15.25
N LEU A 204 -11.76 -13.11 14.00
CA LEU A 204 -12.34 -12.49 12.80
C LEU A 204 -13.63 -13.22 12.38
N PRO A 205 -14.62 -12.50 11.80
CA PRO A 205 -15.79 -13.15 11.22
C PRO A 205 -15.39 -14.19 10.16
N GLU A 206 -16.12 -15.31 10.07
CA GLU A 206 -15.83 -16.44 9.16
C GLU A 206 -15.65 -16.02 7.68
N LYS A 207 -16.39 -15.00 7.23
CA LYS A 207 -16.29 -14.47 5.86
C LYS A 207 -15.19 -13.42 5.67
N ARG A 208 -14.46 -13.09 6.73
CA ARG A 208 -13.42 -12.05 6.80
C ARG A 208 -12.14 -12.58 7.46
N GLU A 209 -11.89 -13.89 7.31
CA GLU A 209 -10.68 -14.53 7.82
C GLU A 209 -9.41 -13.92 7.22
N PHE A 210 -8.33 -13.91 8.00
CA PHE A 210 -7.02 -13.44 7.55
C PHE A 210 -6.45 -14.39 6.48
N LYS A 211 -6.66 -14.02 5.21
CA LYS A 211 -6.18 -14.74 4.02
C LYS A 211 -5.40 -13.78 3.13
N PRO A 212 -4.16 -13.43 3.51
CA PRO A 212 -3.41 -12.35 2.87
C PRO A 212 -2.90 -12.73 1.48
N VAL A 213 -2.86 -11.72 0.61
CA VAL A 213 -2.32 -11.80 -0.76
C VAL A 213 -1.16 -10.82 -0.91
N ILE A 214 -0.04 -11.32 -1.42
CA ILE A 214 1.14 -10.54 -1.77
C ILE A 214 0.93 -9.91 -3.15
N LYS A 215 1.13 -8.59 -3.23
CA LYS A 215 1.03 -7.79 -4.46
C LYS A 215 2.36 -7.11 -4.74
N GLU A 216 2.97 -7.39 -5.89
CA GLU A 216 4.29 -6.90 -6.29
C GLU A 216 4.35 -5.37 -6.30
N LEU A 217 3.27 -4.72 -6.75
CA LEU A 217 3.23 -3.26 -6.91
C LEU A 217 3.04 -2.48 -5.59
N MET A 218 2.91 -3.17 -4.44
CA MET A 218 2.83 -2.55 -3.10
C MET A 218 4.19 -2.23 -2.48
N ARG A 219 5.29 -2.44 -3.20
CA ARG A 219 6.66 -2.20 -2.73
C ARG A 219 6.96 -0.72 -2.52
N GLU A 220 7.95 -0.46 -1.65
CA GLU A 220 8.58 0.86 -1.50
C GLU A 220 9.14 1.35 -2.85
N ALA A 221 9.59 2.60 -2.90
CA ALA A 221 10.32 3.13 -4.05
C ALA A 221 11.42 2.15 -4.51
N LEU A 222 11.41 1.83 -5.81
CA LEU A 222 12.27 0.78 -6.38
C LEU A 222 13.68 1.29 -6.69
N GLY A 223 14.63 0.36 -6.64
CA GLY A 223 16.00 0.52 -7.13
C GLY A 223 16.96 1.20 -6.17
N ILE A 224 18.27 1.07 -6.45
CA ILE A 224 19.43 1.49 -5.65
C ILE A 224 19.48 0.87 -4.26
N HIS A 225 18.50 1.18 -3.41
CA HIS A 225 18.48 0.71 -2.04
C HIS A 225 18.22 -0.80 -2.01
N THR A 226 19.14 -1.58 -1.49
CA THR A 226 19.03 -3.05 -1.40
C THR A 226 17.90 -3.48 -0.48
N CYS A 227 17.51 -2.64 0.48
CA CYS A 227 16.34 -2.87 1.32
C CYS A 227 15.04 -2.90 0.54
N ASP A 228 15.03 -2.33 -0.66
CA ASP A 228 13.88 -2.32 -1.54
C ASP A 228 13.97 -3.43 -2.58
N ARG A 229 15.01 -4.28 -2.59
CA ARG A 229 15.12 -5.53 -3.37
C ARG A 229 14.45 -6.66 -2.60
N ARG A 230 13.46 -7.34 -3.19
CA ARG A 230 12.76 -8.43 -2.51
C ARG A 230 13.52 -9.74 -2.61
N SER A 231 13.32 -10.62 -1.64
CA SER A 231 13.71 -12.03 -1.75
C SER A 231 12.98 -12.73 -2.89
N SER A 232 13.48 -13.91 -3.27
CA SER A 232 12.77 -14.76 -4.23
C SER A 232 11.41 -15.21 -3.69
N LYS A 233 10.47 -15.51 -4.59
CA LYS A 233 9.15 -16.03 -4.24
C LYS A 233 9.25 -17.27 -3.35
N SER A 234 10.15 -18.20 -3.66
CA SER A 234 10.35 -19.42 -2.85
C SER A 234 10.86 -19.10 -1.44
N ALA A 235 11.75 -18.12 -1.30
CA ALA A 235 12.25 -17.70 0.01
C ALA A 235 11.15 -17.03 0.85
N ILE A 236 10.34 -16.15 0.24
CA ILE A 236 9.19 -15.52 0.89
C ILE A 236 8.17 -16.59 1.30
N HIS A 237 7.83 -17.53 0.41
CA HIS A 237 6.88 -18.60 0.69
C HIS A 237 7.36 -19.54 1.79
N SER A 238 8.66 -19.85 1.83
CA SER A 238 9.25 -20.67 2.89
C SER A 238 9.12 -20.03 4.27
N ARG A 239 9.15 -18.69 4.36
CA ARG A 239 8.94 -17.96 5.62
C ARG A 239 7.45 -17.79 5.94
N TRP A 240 6.62 -17.58 4.91
CA TRP A 240 5.21 -17.20 5.04
C TRP A 240 4.29 -18.10 4.20
N PRO A 241 4.14 -19.38 4.56
CA PRO A 241 3.48 -20.37 3.69
C PRO A 241 1.98 -20.14 3.47
N HIS A 242 1.32 -19.38 4.36
CA HIS A 242 -0.11 -19.09 4.25
C HIS A 242 -0.42 -17.80 3.46
N PHE A 243 0.61 -16.99 3.14
CA PHE A 243 0.45 -15.85 2.26
C PHE A 243 0.39 -16.33 0.80
N LYS A 244 -0.67 -15.95 0.10
CA LYS A 244 -0.82 -16.26 -1.33
C LYS A 244 -0.09 -15.19 -2.13
N PHE A 245 0.50 -15.57 -3.25
CA PHE A 245 1.00 -14.62 -4.23
C PHE A 245 -0.11 -14.31 -5.25
N GLU A 246 -0.10 -13.11 -5.80
CA GLU A 246 -0.87 -12.83 -7.02
C GLU A 246 -0.47 -13.74 -8.18
N ASN A 247 -1.32 -13.77 -9.21
CA ASN A 247 -1.03 -14.54 -10.42
C ASN A 247 0.25 -14.03 -11.09
N ASP A 248 1.00 -14.95 -11.70
CA ASP A 248 2.22 -14.67 -12.45
C ASP A 248 3.34 -13.96 -11.65
N PHE A 249 3.29 -14.03 -10.32
CA PHE A 249 4.36 -13.51 -9.47
C PHE A 249 5.70 -14.20 -9.77
N ALA A 250 6.68 -13.41 -10.20
CA ALA A 250 8.00 -13.86 -10.63
C ALA A 250 8.83 -14.45 -9.48
N GLU A 251 9.61 -15.50 -9.78
CA GLU A 251 10.50 -16.11 -8.78
C GLU A 251 11.52 -15.11 -8.26
N GLU A 252 12.41 -14.64 -9.13
CA GLU A 252 13.37 -13.58 -8.81
C GLU A 252 12.75 -12.20 -8.93
N ASP A 253 13.40 -11.19 -8.36
CA ASP A 253 12.98 -9.79 -8.41
C ASP A 253 13.28 -9.17 -9.80
N PRO A 254 12.27 -8.89 -10.64
CA PRO A 254 12.50 -8.35 -11.97
C PRO A 254 12.49 -6.80 -11.99
N LEU A 255 12.11 -6.15 -10.89
CA LEU A 255 11.82 -4.72 -10.85
C LEU A 255 12.94 -3.89 -10.22
N TRP A 256 13.72 -4.49 -9.32
CA TRP A 256 14.84 -3.80 -8.70
C TRP A 256 16.06 -3.74 -9.62
N VAL A 257 16.62 -2.54 -9.74
CA VAL A 257 17.89 -2.28 -10.44
C VAL A 257 18.83 -1.50 -9.53
N SER A 258 20.13 -1.74 -9.62
CA SER A 258 21.11 -1.20 -8.67
C SER A 258 21.50 0.26 -8.91
N ASP A 259 21.21 0.82 -10.08
CA ASP A 259 21.78 2.10 -10.55
C ASP A 259 20.75 3.21 -10.79
N VAL A 260 19.45 2.90 -10.68
CA VAL A 260 18.36 3.87 -10.89
C VAL A 260 17.31 3.76 -9.80
N ARG A 261 17.09 4.87 -9.08
CA ARG A 261 16.03 5.04 -8.08
C ARG A 261 14.77 5.54 -8.76
N GLU A 262 13.65 4.92 -8.43
CA GLU A 262 12.33 5.30 -8.91
C GLU A 262 11.97 6.74 -8.53
N SER A 263 11.42 7.50 -9.49
CA SER A 263 10.90 8.85 -9.22
C SER A 263 9.52 8.77 -8.55
N ASN A 264 9.14 9.80 -7.80
CA ASN A 264 7.80 9.86 -7.19
C ASN A 264 6.67 9.70 -8.22
N SER A 265 6.81 10.28 -9.43
CA SER A 265 5.82 10.11 -10.50
C SER A 265 5.75 8.69 -11.05
N HIS A 266 6.85 7.94 -11.04
CA HIS A 266 6.85 6.53 -11.44
C HIS A 266 6.22 5.66 -10.35
N LEU A 267 6.53 5.92 -9.08
CA LEU A 267 5.88 5.30 -7.94
C LEU A 267 4.36 5.53 -7.96
N ASP A 268 3.92 6.76 -8.24
CA ASP A 268 2.50 7.11 -8.34
C ASP A 268 1.81 6.35 -9.48
N ALA A 269 2.44 6.29 -10.66
CA ALA A 269 1.93 5.49 -11.77
C ALA A 269 1.85 4.00 -11.43
N ARG A 270 2.85 3.45 -10.72
CA ARG A 270 2.88 2.05 -10.30
C ARG A 270 1.79 1.71 -9.29
N VAL A 271 1.62 2.51 -8.24
CA VAL A 271 0.55 2.26 -7.25
C VAL A 271 -0.83 2.59 -7.81
N LYS A 272 -0.93 3.44 -8.85
CA LYS A 272 -2.17 3.59 -9.65
C LYS A 272 -2.52 2.30 -10.39
N THR A 273 -1.55 1.63 -11.02
CA THR A 273 -1.77 0.31 -11.64
C THR A 273 -2.23 -0.73 -10.62
N LEU A 274 -1.66 -0.73 -9.41
CA LEU A 274 -2.13 -1.56 -8.31
C LEU A 274 -3.60 -1.29 -7.95
N LEU A 275 -3.97 -0.01 -7.79
CA LEU A 275 -5.35 0.38 -7.48
C LEU A 275 -6.30 -0.02 -8.61
N ASP A 276 -5.91 0.17 -9.87
CA ASP A 276 -6.72 -0.21 -11.03
C ASP A 276 -7.03 -1.71 -11.04
N ASP A 277 -6.04 -2.54 -10.77
CA ASP A 277 -6.23 -3.98 -10.63
C ASP A 277 -7.19 -4.33 -9.48
N ILE A 278 -6.97 -3.75 -8.28
CA ILE A 278 -7.80 -4.04 -7.11
C ILE A 278 -9.25 -3.57 -7.30
N PHE A 279 -9.49 -2.36 -7.79
CA PHE A 279 -10.85 -1.87 -8.02
C PHE A 279 -11.55 -2.56 -9.18
N THR A 280 -10.80 -3.14 -10.13
CA THR A 280 -11.39 -3.92 -11.22
C THR A 280 -11.75 -5.34 -10.80
N ASN A 281 -10.90 -5.98 -9.97
CA ASN A 281 -10.95 -7.43 -9.75
C ASN A 281 -11.37 -7.84 -8.33
N ASP A 282 -11.55 -6.89 -7.41
CA ASP A 282 -11.98 -7.12 -6.03
C ASP A 282 -13.27 -6.33 -5.77
N ASP A 283 -14.33 -6.99 -5.34
CA ASP A 283 -15.64 -6.39 -5.02
C ASP A 283 -15.79 -6.01 -3.54
N HIS A 284 -14.83 -6.36 -2.68
CA HIS A 284 -14.91 -6.09 -1.24
C HIS A 284 -14.81 -4.60 -0.92
N THR A 285 -15.51 -4.15 0.11
CA THR A 285 -15.56 -2.74 0.52
C THR A 285 -14.45 -2.40 1.50
N PHE A 286 -14.22 -3.26 2.49
CA PHE A 286 -13.27 -3.00 3.56
C PHE A 286 -11.99 -3.79 3.30
N ILE A 287 -10.89 -3.12 2.92
CA ILE A 287 -9.65 -3.81 2.56
C ILE A 287 -8.47 -3.28 3.36
N SER A 288 -7.49 -4.13 3.66
CA SER A 288 -6.28 -3.75 4.35
C SER A 288 -5.06 -3.86 3.45
N PHE A 289 -4.21 -2.84 3.48
CA PHE A 289 -2.92 -2.81 2.82
C PHE A 289 -1.81 -2.73 3.88
N THR A 290 -0.80 -3.60 3.81
CA THR A 290 0.44 -3.45 4.60
C THR A 290 1.60 -3.13 3.65
N SER A 291 2.17 -1.94 3.78
CA SER A 291 3.11 -1.37 2.81
C SER A 291 4.14 -0.44 3.51
N HIS A 292 4.71 0.51 2.76
CA HIS A 292 5.87 1.31 3.11
C HIS A 292 5.53 2.80 3.11
N SER A 293 6.40 3.62 3.71
CA SER A 293 6.19 5.07 3.79
C SER A 293 6.03 5.73 2.42
N GLY A 294 6.94 5.47 1.48
CA GLY A 294 6.87 6.09 0.16
C GLY A 294 5.69 5.56 -0.65
N ALA A 295 5.46 4.25 -0.64
CA ALA A 295 4.31 3.62 -1.30
C ALA A 295 2.95 4.14 -0.81
N ILE A 296 2.76 4.26 0.51
CA ILE A 296 1.56 4.87 1.09
C ILE A 296 1.47 6.35 0.70
N GLY A 297 2.60 7.08 0.71
CA GLY A 297 2.63 8.45 0.21
C GLY A 297 2.20 8.57 -1.26
N GLY A 298 2.59 7.63 -2.12
CA GLY A 298 2.14 7.55 -3.51
C GLY A 298 0.65 7.22 -3.65
N LEU A 299 0.16 6.26 -2.85
CA LEU A 299 -1.27 5.95 -2.77
C LEU A 299 -2.07 7.19 -2.38
N LEU A 300 -1.68 7.91 -1.33
CA LEU A 300 -2.36 9.14 -0.90
C LEU A 300 -2.40 10.20 -2.01
N ARG A 301 -1.30 10.40 -2.76
CA ARG A 301 -1.27 11.32 -3.91
C ARG A 301 -2.23 10.89 -5.01
N VAL A 302 -2.21 9.62 -5.38
CA VAL A 302 -3.08 9.06 -6.41
C VAL A 302 -4.56 9.14 -6.03
N LEU A 303 -4.87 8.93 -4.74
CA LEU A 303 -6.22 9.01 -4.18
C LEU A 303 -6.70 10.45 -3.96
N GLY A 304 -5.86 11.47 -4.21
CA GLY A 304 -6.19 12.87 -3.96
C GLY A 304 -6.36 13.21 -2.47
N HIS A 305 -5.75 12.42 -1.57
CA HIS A 305 -5.70 12.70 -0.14
C HIS A 305 -4.62 13.76 0.16
N ILE A 306 -4.74 14.49 1.27
CA ILE A 306 -3.66 15.35 1.77
C ILE A 306 -2.42 14.53 2.14
N THR A 307 -1.24 15.15 2.20
CA THR A 307 -0.04 14.44 2.66
C THR A 307 -0.18 14.05 4.12
N PHE A 308 -0.04 12.76 4.43
CA PHE A 308 -0.05 12.26 5.81
C PHE A 308 1.02 11.18 6.01
N SER A 309 2.11 11.54 6.67
CA SER A 309 3.23 10.62 6.91
C SER A 309 2.96 9.69 8.09
N LEU A 310 3.12 8.38 7.88
CA LEU A 310 2.98 7.39 8.95
C LEU A 310 4.32 7.10 9.64
N GLN A 311 4.30 7.04 10.96
CA GLN A 311 5.36 6.37 11.74
C GLN A 311 5.39 4.87 11.45
N THR A 312 6.51 4.20 11.75
CA THR A 312 6.59 2.73 11.64
C THR A 312 5.53 2.07 12.53
N GLY A 313 4.81 1.08 11.96
CA GLY A 313 3.63 0.48 12.58
C GLY A 313 2.38 1.38 12.63
N GLY A 314 2.39 2.53 11.97
CA GLY A 314 1.25 3.45 11.84
C GLY A 314 0.18 2.92 10.89
N VAL A 315 -1.08 3.28 11.13
CA VAL A 315 -2.23 2.91 10.28
C VAL A 315 -3.06 4.15 9.91
N ILE A 316 -3.48 4.25 8.65
CA ILE A 316 -4.43 5.26 8.15
C ILE A 316 -5.57 4.58 7.36
N PRO A 317 -6.83 4.80 7.74
CA PRO A 317 -7.98 4.49 6.90
C PRO A 317 -8.21 5.62 5.87
N VAL A 318 -8.54 5.26 4.63
CA VAL A 318 -8.96 6.22 3.59
C VAL A 318 -10.20 5.70 2.88
N LEU A 319 -11.30 6.45 2.95
CA LEU A 319 -12.50 6.15 2.17
C LEU A 319 -12.30 6.69 0.75
N VAL A 320 -12.33 5.79 -0.22
CA VAL A 320 -12.04 6.08 -1.62
C VAL A 320 -13.30 5.91 -2.44
N LYS A 321 -13.60 6.91 -3.27
CA LYS A 321 -14.52 6.79 -4.41
C LYS A 321 -13.70 6.57 -5.68
N ALA A 322 -14.05 5.53 -6.41
CA ALA A 322 -13.54 5.26 -7.75
C ALA A 322 -14.67 5.48 -8.77
N GLU A 323 -14.37 6.21 -9.83
CA GLU A 323 -15.30 6.48 -10.92
C GLU A 323 -14.70 6.01 -12.24
N THR A 324 -15.41 5.13 -12.95
CA THR A 324 -15.05 4.74 -14.32
C THR A 324 -15.50 5.83 -15.28
N VAL A 325 -14.53 6.48 -15.92
CA VAL A 325 -14.74 7.60 -16.85
C VAL A 325 -14.49 7.13 -18.28
N GLN A 326 -15.44 7.41 -19.17
CA GLN A 326 -15.30 7.12 -20.60
C GLN A 326 -14.30 8.10 -21.25
N GLY A 327 -13.43 7.58 -22.10
CA GLY A 327 -12.43 8.35 -22.84
C GLY A 327 -11.00 7.96 -22.51
N THR A 328 -10.07 8.86 -22.79
CA THR A 328 -8.64 8.66 -22.54
C THR A 328 -8.27 9.27 -21.19
N ALA A 329 -7.51 8.56 -20.38
CA ALA A 329 -6.98 9.10 -19.13
C ALA A 329 -6.16 10.37 -19.40
N PRO A 330 -6.17 11.36 -18.49
CA PRO A 330 -5.28 12.50 -18.56
C PRO A 330 -3.82 12.05 -18.70
N SER A 331 -3.07 12.69 -19.59
CA SER A 331 -1.64 12.40 -19.71
C SER A 331 -0.92 12.72 -18.41
N THR A 332 -0.14 11.78 -17.91
CA THR A 332 0.76 11.96 -16.77
C THR A 332 2.20 11.97 -17.26
N THR A 333 2.98 12.94 -16.78
CA THR A 333 4.42 12.98 -17.08
C THR A 333 5.15 12.16 -16.04
N ILE A 334 5.82 11.09 -16.47
CA ILE A 334 6.67 10.26 -15.62
C ILE A 334 8.09 10.79 -15.71
N ALA A 335 8.59 11.38 -14.63
CA ALA A 335 9.98 11.80 -14.51
C ALA A 335 10.90 10.57 -14.52
N PRO A 336 12.09 10.66 -15.15
CA PRO A 336 13.07 9.58 -15.12
C PRO A 336 13.50 9.31 -13.67
N GLY A 337 13.97 8.08 -13.42
CA GLY A 337 14.65 7.78 -12.17
C GLY A 337 15.99 8.51 -12.05
N THR A 338 16.53 8.53 -10.84
CA THR A 338 17.79 9.22 -10.51
C THR A 338 18.85 8.21 -10.08
N SER A 339 20.13 8.49 -10.36
CA SER A 339 21.23 7.74 -9.75
C SER A 339 21.37 8.09 -8.26
N ALA A 340 22.18 7.30 -7.54
CA ALA A 340 22.54 7.61 -6.17
C ALA A 340 23.23 8.99 -6.12
N PRO A 341 22.96 9.81 -5.08
CA PRO A 341 23.68 11.06 -4.88
C PRO A 341 25.16 10.77 -4.61
N THR A 342 26.04 11.69 -5.01
CA THR A 342 27.47 11.59 -4.65
C THR A 342 27.67 11.98 -3.19
N CYS A 343 28.43 11.19 -2.43
CA CYS A 343 28.77 11.54 -1.05
C CYS A 343 29.57 12.85 -0.99
N SER A 344 29.12 13.79 -0.16
CA SER A 344 29.78 15.08 0.07
C SER A 344 30.89 15.02 1.14
N ALA A 345 30.93 13.94 1.91
CA ALA A 345 31.92 13.62 2.94
C ALA A 345 32.18 12.11 2.95
N ASP A 346 33.16 11.65 3.73
CA ASP A 346 33.40 10.22 3.94
C ASP A 346 32.16 9.56 4.58
N PRO A 347 31.43 8.67 3.87
CA PRO A 347 30.22 8.06 4.41
C PRO A 347 30.50 7.05 5.53
N THR A 348 31.76 6.68 5.73
CA THR A 348 32.20 5.72 6.75
C THR A 348 32.74 6.38 8.01
N SER A 349 32.99 7.70 8.00
CA SER A 349 33.33 8.43 9.21
C SER A 349 32.09 8.44 10.10
N THR A 350 32.12 7.65 11.17
CA THR A 350 31.02 7.57 12.14
C THR A 350 30.67 8.96 12.65
N ALA A 351 29.38 9.33 12.57
CA ALA A 351 28.85 10.54 13.18
C ALA A 351 28.96 10.50 14.72
#